data_AF-A0A957I855-F1
#
_entry.id   AF-A0A957I855-F1
#
_cell.length_a   1.000
_cell.length_b   1.000
_cell.length_c   1.000
_cell.angle_alpha   90.00
_cell.angle_beta   90.00
_cell.angle_gamma   90.00
#
_symmetry.space_group_name_H-M   'P 1'
#
loop_
_entity.id
_entity.type
_entity.pdbx_description
1 polymer ?
#
loop_
_entity_poly.entity_id
_entity_poly.type
_entity_poly.pdbx_seq_one_letter_code
_entity_poly.pdbx_strand_id
1 'polypeptide(L)' 'MLMVGLERTRKRLAEFEQKFGMSSAEFERRLNASELEETVEFTDWRLEIGALHLLESQYQALQEAQVD' A
#
# COMPACT_ATOMS: atom_id res chain seq x y z
N MET A 1 12.95 3.61 -12.34
CA MET A 1 13.05 3.73 -10.86
C MET A 1 11.70 3.57 -10.17
N LEU A 2 10.62 4.20 -10.62
CA LEU A 2 9.28 4.05 -10.04
C LEU A 2 8.77 2.60 -10.00
N MET A 3 8.89 1.83 -11.09
CA MET A 3 8.46 0.43 -11.11
C MET A 3 9.18 -0.45 -10.09
N VAL A 4 10.50 -0.27 -9.89
CA VAL A 4 11.27 -1.01 -8.89
C VAL A 4 10.81 -0.70 -7.46
N GLY A 5 10.45 0.58 -7.20
CA GLY A 5 9.84 0.97 -5.92
C GLY A 5 8.49 0.30 -5.72
N LEU A 6 7.65 0.30 -6.76
CA LEU A 6 6.30 -0.25 -6.74
C LEU A 6 6.30 -1.78 -6.55
N GLU A 7 7.18 -2.50 -7.24
CA GLU A 7 7.37 -3.95 -7.06
C GLU A 7 7.85 -4.28 -5.65
N ARG A 8 8.80 -3.50 -5.12
CA ARG A 8 9.31 -3.71 -3.76
C ARG A 8 8.23 -3.48 -2.70
N THR A 9 7.47 -2.40 -2.82
CA THR A 9 6.36 -2.08 -1.91
C THR A 9 5.25 -3.13 -2.04
N ARG A 10 4.89 -3.57 -3.25
CA ARG A 10 3.92 -4.67 -3.43
C ARG A 10 4.38 -5.97 -2.77
N LYS A 11 5.67 -6.32 -2.88
CA LYS A 11 6.20 -7.52 -2.24
C LYS A 11 6.09 -7.44 -0.71
N ARG A 12 6.42 -6.28 -0.14
CA ARG A 12 6.35 -6.04 1.30
C ARG A 12 4.90 -6.03 1.81
N LEU A 13 3.98 -5.48 1.03
CA LEU A 13 2.54 -5.59 1.28
C LEU A 13 2.07 -7.05 1.25
N ALA A 14 2.51 -7.84 0.26
CA ALA A 14 2.17 -9.27 0.20
C ALA A 14 2.69 -10.05 1.41
N GLU A 15 3.87 -9.68 1.95
CA GLU A 15 4.38 -10.26 3.21
C GLU A 15 3.46 -9.94 4.39
N PHE A 16 2.96 -8.70 4.50
CA PHE A 16 1.98 -8.33 5.51
C PHE A 16 0.65 -9.06 5.33
N GLU A 17 0.16 -9.13 4.09
CA GLU A 17 -1.09 -9.83 3.77
C GLU A 17 -1.03 -11.31 4.16
N GLN A 18 0.11 -11.95 3.87
CA GLN A 18 0.35 -13.34 4.22
C GLN A 18 0.53 -13.52 5.74
N LYS A 19 1.22 -12.58 6.40
CA LYS A 19 1.47 -12.61 7.85
C LYS A 19 0.18 -12.44 8.66
N PHE A 20 -0.69 -11.53 8.25
CA PHE A 20 -1.93 -11.20 8.95
C PHE A 20 -3.16 -11.92 8.41
N GLY A 21 -3.03 -12.64 7.28
CA GLY A 21 -4.11 -13.41 6.67
C GLY A 21 -5.26 -12.55 6.13
N MET A 22 -5.00 -11.28 5.84
CA MET A 22 -6.00 -10.34 5.31
C MET A 22 -5.38 -9.49 4.20
N SER A 23 -6.19 -9.07 3.23
CA SER A 23 -5.70 -8.18 2.16
C SER A 23 -5.45 -6.76 2.68
N SER A 24 -4.61 -6.00 1.99
CA SER A 24 -4.33 -4.59 2.33
C SER A 24 -5.62 -3.74 2.31
N ALA A 25 -6.53 -4.02 1.38
CA ALA A 25 -7.84 -3.37 1.32
C ALA A 25 -8.74 -3.73 2.51
N GLU A 26 -8.69 -4.97 2.98
CA GLU A 26 -9.40 -5.40 4.18
C GLU A 26 -8.80 -4.76 5.43
N PHE A 27 -7.47 -4.73 5.53
CA PHE A 27 -6.75 -4.04 6.59
C PHE A 27 -7.17 -2.57 6.70
N GLU A 28 -7.20 -1.83 5.58
CA GLU A 28 -7.65 -0.42 5.58
C GLU A 28 -9.10 -0.27 6.04
N ARG A 29 -10.01 -1.15 5.60
CA ARG A 29 -11.41 -1.13 6.06
C ARG A 29 -11.51 -1.33 7.57
N ARG A 30 -10.85 -2.35 8.10
CA ARG A 30 -10.91 -2.71 9.52
C ARG A 30 -10.21 -1.67 10.40
N LEU A 31 -9.12 -1.07 9.91
CA LEU A 31 -8.45 0.04 10.58
C LEU A 31 -9.37 1.27 10.67
N ASN A 32 -10.03 1.64 9.57
CA ASN A 32 -10.99 2.75 9.54
C ASN A 32 -12.22 2.50 10.40
N ALA A 33 -12.63 1.23 10.56
CA ALA A 33 -13.69 0.82 11.46
C ALA A 33 -13.25 0.72 12.94
N SER A 34 -11.98 1.03 13.25
CA SER A 34 -11.37 0.84 14.57
C SER A 34 -11.52 -0.60 15.10
N GLU A 35 -11.60 -1.59 14.20
CA GLU A 35 -11.66 -3.02 14.52
C GLU A 35 -10.26 -3.62 14.74
N LEU A 36 -9.21 -2.88 14.39
CA LEU A 36 -7.82 -3.27 14.56
C LEU A 36 -7.16 -2.43 15.64
N GLU A 37 -6.45 -3.09 16.54
CA GLU A 37 -5.65 -2.43 17.56
C GLU A 37 -4.40 -1.81 16.91
N GLU A 38 -4.13 -0.53 17.14
CA GLU A 38 -2.97 0.15 16.57
C GLU A 38 -1.67 -0.46 17.11
N THR A 39 -1.04 -1.31 16.29
CA THR A 39 0.28 -1.86 16.55
C THR A 39 1.33 -1.17 15.70
N VAL A 40 2.60 -1.29 16.10
CA VAL A 40 3.73 -0.81 15.29
C VAL A 40 3.71 -1.44 13.90
N GLU A 41 3.35 -2.72 13.82
CA GLU A 41 3.26 -3.45 12.54
C GLU A 41 2.16 -2.91 11.63
N PHE A 42 0.99 -2.59 12.19
CA PHE A 42 -0.11 -1.99 11.42
C PHE A 42 0.20 -0.56 10.99
N THR A 43 0.94 0.19 11.82
CA THR A 43 1.46 1.50 11.43
C THR A 43 2.41 1.37 10.24
N ASP A 44 3.36 0.43 10.29
CA ASP A 44 4.29 0.15 9.17
C ASP A 44 3.53 -0.28 7.91
N TRP A 45 2.54 -1.18 8.05
CA TRP A 45 1.72 -1.64 6.94
C TRP A 45 0.94 -0.49 6.29
N ARG A 46 0.29 0.36 7.10
CA ARG A 46 -0.41 1.55 6.62
C ARG A 46 0.53 2.51 5.86
N LEU A 47 1.75 2.70 6.37
CA LEU A 47 2.75 3.55 5.71
C LEU A 47 3.16 2.98 4.34
N GLU A 48 3.34 1.67 4.23
CA GLU A 48 3.64 1.00 2.96
C GLU A 48 2.47 1.10 1.96
N ILE A 49 1.23 0.96 2.40
CA ILE A 49 0.04 1.15 1.55
C ILE A 49 -0.01 2.59 1.03
N GLY A 50 0.21 3.57 1.91
CA GLY A 50 0.26 4.99 1.51
C GLY A 50 1.37 5.28 0.50
N ALA A 51 2.55 4.68 0.69
CA ALA A 51 3.65 4.78 -0.26
C ALA A 51 3.29 4.16 -1.62
N LEU A 52 2.60 3.02 -1.64
CA LEU A 52 2.12 2.40 -2.87
C LEU A 52 1.16 3.32 -3.62
N HIS A 53 0.13 3.85 -2.94
CA HIS A 53 -0.84 4.76 -3.55
C HIS A 53 -0.18 6.02 -4.12
N LEU A 54 0.81 6.58 -3.43
CA LEU A 54 1.56 7.73 -3.93
C LEU A 54 2.34 7.39 -5.20
N LEU A 55 3.00 6.23 -5.22
CA LEU A 55 3.74 5.75 -6.39
C LEU A 55 2.81 5.47 -7.58
N GLU A 56 1.66 4.84 -7.34
CA GLU A 56 0.64 4.57 -8.35
C GLU A 56 0.04 5.86 -8.90
N SER A 57 -0.26 6.84 -8.04
CA SER A 57 -0.76 8.15 -8.46
C SER A 57 0.26 8.90 -9.32
N GLN A 58 1.55 8.90 -8.93
CA GLN A 58 2.60 9.52 -9.75
C GLN A 58 2.79 8.80 -11.09
N TYR A 59 2.69 7.46 -11.09
CA TYR A 59 2.75 6.68 -12.32
C TYR A 59 1.59 7.01 -13.26
N GLN A 60 0.37 7.10 -12.73
CA GLN A 60 -0.81 7.47 -13.52
C GLN A 60 -0.71 8.89 -14.07
N ALA A 61 -0.29 9.86 -13.24
CA ALA A 61 -0.08 11.24 -13.68
C ALA A 61 0.97 11.35 -14.80
N LEU A 62 2.05 10.55 -14.73
CA LEU A 62 3.07 10.47 -15.79
C LEU A 62 2.53 9.84 -17.07
N GLN A 63 1.66 8.83 -16.97
CA GLN A 63 0.99 8.21 -18.11
C GLN A 63 0.03 9.20 -18.79
N GLU A 64 -0.78 9.91 -18.01
CA GLU A 64 -1.72 10.92 -18.52
C GLU A 64 -0.98 12.09 -19.19
N ALA A 65 0.11 12.57 -18.59
CA ALA A 65 0.94 13.65 -19.15
C ALA A 65 1.70 13.27 -20.43
N GLN A 66 1.79 11.99 -20.77
CA GLN A 66 2.45 11.50 -21.99
C GLN A 66 1.46 11.27 -23.14
N VAL A 67 0.16 11.41 -22.89
CA VAL A 67 -0.92 11.21 -23.87
C VAL A 67 -1.44 12.55 -24.45
N ASP A 68 -0.91 13.69 -24.01
CA ASP A 68 -1.19 15.04 -24.56
C ASP A 68 -0.09 15.53 -25.52
#